data_AF-A0A383AWJ2-F1
#
_entry.id   AF-A0A383AWJ2-F1
#
_cell.length_a   1.000
_cell.length_b   1.000
_cell.length_c   1.000
_cell.angle_alpha   90.00
_cell.angle_beta   90.00
_cell.angle_gamma   90.00
#
_symmetry.space_group_name_H-M   'P 1'
#
loop_
_entity.id
_entity.type
_entity.pdbx_description
1 polymer ?
#
loop_
_entity_poly.entity_id
_entity_poly.type
_entity_poly.pdbx_seq_one_letter_code
_entity_poly.pdbx_strand_id
1 'polypeptide(L)'
;MKQYLYPILLLLFFGCKGDAELAMERGIQFYEWEKIEKAILEFKYVIHSLSSETDRKNYQNIQLLSRAYHNLAVAYAKKTWYKDALEEAEKAFELIPTDDNRKVMELIKKKLL
;
A
#
# COMPACT_ATOMS: atom_id res chain seq x y z
N MET A 1 10.50 40.64 14.40
CA MET A 1 10.31 39.24 14.86
C MET A 1 8.85 38.81 15.08
N LYS A 2 7.82 39.65 14.89
CA LYS A 2 6.40 39.24 15.00
C LYS A 2 5.78 38.70 13.70
N GLN A 3 6.44 38.87 12.55
CA GLN A 3 5.87 38.54 11.23
C GLN A 3 6.03 37.07 10.82
N TYR A 4 6.97 36.33 11.43
CA TYR A 4 7.18 34.90 11.15
C TYR A 4 6.37 33.95 12.05
N LEU A 5 5.60 34.49 13.01
CA LEU A 5 4.74 33.68 13.89
C LEU A 5 3.50 33.13 13.15
N TYR A 6 2.99 33.87 12.16
CA TYR A 6 1.82 33.49 11.37
C TYR A 6 2.04 32.29 10.43
N PRO A 7 3.16 32.15 9.69
CA PRO A 7 3.39 30.96 8.86
C PRO A 7 3.68 29.70 9.67
N ILE A 8 4.21 29.80 10.90
CA ILE A 8 4.42 28.66 11.80
C ILE A 8 3.08 28.10 12.31
N LEU A 9 2.09 28.97 12.56
CA LEU A 9 0.75 28.57 13.00
C LEU A 9 -0.03 27.81 11.90
N LEU A 10 0.25 28.09 10.62
CA LEU A 10 -0.36 27.41 9.47
C LEU A 10 0.12 25.95 9.29
N LEU A 11 1.31 25.60 9.80
CA LEU A 11 1.86 24.24 9.71
C LEU A 11 1.17 23.22 10.65
N LEU A 12 0.31 23.67 11.56
CA LEU A 12 -0.35 22.80 12.54
C LEU A 12 -1.64 22.14 12.03
N PHE A 13 -2.07 22.41 10.79
CA PHE A 13 -3.27 21.82 10.19
C PHE A 13 -3.01 20.58 9.32
N PHE A 14 -1.78 20.06 9.29
CA PHE A 14 -1.54 18.77 8.63
C PHE A 14 -2.14 17.65 9.49
N GLY A 15 -3.30 17.15 9.07
CA GLY A 15 -4.09 16.16 9.79
C GLY A 15 -3.33 14.89 10.15
N CYS A 16 -3.71 14.26 11.27
CA CYS A 16 -3.21 12.95 11.66
C CYS A 16 -3.60 11.90 10.62
N LYS A 17 -2.62 11.40 9.87
CA LYS A 17 -2.74 10.14 9.13
C LYS A 17 -2.64 8.97 10.10
N GLY A 18 -3.37 7.88 9.80
CA GLY A 18 -3.24 6.64 10.56
C GLY A 18 -1.89 5.95 10.32
N ASP A 19 -1.46 5.11 11.26
CA ASP A 19 -0.19 4.37 11.15
C ASP A 19 -0.12 3.51 9.87
N ALA A 20 -1.25 2.91 9.47
CA ALA A 20 -1.37 2.16 8.23
C ALA A 20 -1.22 3.03 6.97
N GLU A 21 -1.75 4.25 6.97
CA GLU A 21 -1.59 5.18 5.85
C GLU A 21 -0.14 5.65 5.72
N LEU A 22 0.50 5.96 6.85
CA LEU A 22 1.91 6.33 6.88
C LEU A 22 2.81 5.18 6.43
N ALA A 23 2.50 3.95 6.82
CA ALA A 23 3.21 2.77 6.35
C ALA A 23 3.04 2.56 4.84
N MET A 24 1.84 2.76 4.30
CA MET A 24 1.62 2.71 2.85
C MET A 24 2.53 3.70 2.10
N GLU A 25 2.60 4.95 2.57
CA GLU A 25 3.43 5.99 1.95
C GLU A 25 4.92 5.67 2.05
N ARG A 26 5.40 5.20 3.20
CA ARG A 26 6.78 4.72 3.36
C ARG A 26 7.07 3.55 2.42
N GLY A 27 6.15 2.61 2.29
CA GLY A 27 6.29 1.45 1.41
C GLY A 27 6.47 1.87 -0.05
N ILE A 28 5.63 2.80 -0.54
CA ILE A 28 5.76 3.38 -1.88
C ILE A 28 7.12 4.08 -2.03
N GLN A 29 7.50 4.93 -1.06
CA GLN A 29 8.77 5.64 -1.12
C GLN A 29 9.99 4.69 -1.14
N PHE A 30 9.95 3.61 -0.36
CA PHE A 30 10.99 2.59 -0.38
C PHE A 30 11.03 1.84 -1.71
N TYR A 31 9.87 1.57 -2.33
CA TYR A 31 9.81 0.94 -3.64
C TYR A 31 10.49 1.82 -4.71
N GLU A 32 10.17 3.12 -4.73
CA GLU A 32 10.77 4.10 -5.65
C GLU A 32 12.28 4.24 -5.47
N TRP A 33 12.78 4.08 -4.23
CA TRP A 33 14.22 4.06 -3.93
C TRP A 33 14.90 2.71 -4.14
N GLU A 34 14.23 1.75 -4.77
CA GLU A 34 14.70 0.37 -4.98
C GLU A 34 15.02 -0.41 -3.69
N LYS A 35 14.53 0.06 -2.54
CA LYS A 35 14.64 -0.63 -1.24
C LYS A 35 13.50 -1.64 -1.08
N ILE A 36 13.45 -2.62 -1.98
CA ILE A 36 12.29 -3.50 -2.18
C ILE A 36 11.93 -4.29 -0.91
N GLU A 37 12.92 -4.77 -0.15
CA GLU A 37 12.68 -5.49 1.11
C GLU A 37 11.98 -4.59 2.14
N LYS A 38 12.37 -3.31 2.22
CA LYS A 38 11.71 -2.36 3.13
C LYS A 38 10.29 -2.04 2.68
N ALA A 39 10.08 -1.90 1.37
CA ALA A 39 8.75 -1.70 0.81
C ALA A 39 7.82 -2.87 1.16
N ILE A 40 8.30 -4.12 0.98
CA ILE A 40 7.57 -5.34 1.34
C ILE A 40 7.16 -5.31 2.82
N LEU A 41 8.08 -4.98 3.73
CA LEU A 41 7.79 -4.94 5.17
C LEU A 41 6.69 -3.92 5.50
N GLU A 42 6.74 -2.74 4.89
CA GLU A 42 5.73 -1.70 5.10
C GLU A 42 4.35 -2.11 4.55
N PHE A 43 4.28 -2.68 3.34
CA PHE A 43 3.00 -3.15 2.79
C PHE A 43 2.41 -4.31 3.61
N LYS A 44 3.25 -5.23 4.11
CA LYS A 44 2.80 -6.28 5.03
C LYS A 44 2.30 -5.73 6.37
N TYR A 45 2.92 -4.67 6.88
CA TYR A 45 2.43 -3.99 8.08
C TYR A 45 1.02 -3.43 7.84
N VAL A 46 0.77 -2.75 6.71
CA VAL A 46 -0.57 -2.26 6.36
C VAL A 46 -1.59 -3.40 6.33
N ILE A 47 -1.26 -4.50 5.65
CA ILE A 47 -2.14 -5.68 5.54
C ILE A 47 -2.44 -6.25 6.93
N HIS A 48 -1.42 -6.41 7.78
CA HIS A 48 -1.59 -6.97 9.11
C HIS A 48 -2.45 -6.07 10.01
N SER A 49 -2.19 -4.77 10.01
CA SER A 49 -2.93 -3.79 10.80
C SER A 49 -4.40 -3.72 10.39
N LEU A 50 -4.70 -3.79 9.09
CA LEU A 50 -6.09 -3.71 8.60
C LEU A 50 -6.81 -5.06 8.55
N SER A 51 -6.12 -6.19 8.68
CA SER A 51 -6.73 -7.53 8.68
C SER A 51 -7.08 -8.03 10.08
N SER A 52 -6.41 -7.49 11.10
CA SER A 52 -6.71 -7.77 12.51
C SER A 52 -7.91 -6.97 13.05
N GLU A 53 -8.34 -5.93 12.34
CA GLU A 53 -9.58 -5.20 12.64
C GLU A 53 -10.81 -6.12 12.44
N THR A 54 -11.31 -6.68 13.54
CA THR A 54 -12.47 -7.58 13.60
C THR A 54 -13.82 -6.89 13.36
N ASP A 55 -13.86 -5.55 13.38
CA ASP A 55 -15.08 -4.77 13.17
C ASP A 55 -15.10 -4.11 11.79
N ARG A 56 -16.31 -4.01 11.21
CA ARG A 56 -16.65 -3.48 9.88
C ARG A 56 -15.61 -2.49 9.33
N LYS A 57 -14.72 -2.97 8.45
CA LYS A 57 -13.79 -2.11 7.70
C LYS A 57 -14.60 -1.05 6.97
N ASN A 58 -14.32 0.22 7.25
CA ASN A 58 -14.90 1.29 6.45
C ASN A 58 -14.35 1.21 5.02
N TYR A 59 -15.02 1.87 4.07
CA TYR A 59 -14.63 1.80 2.66
C TYR A 59 -13.19 2.28 2.42
N GLN A 60 -12.71 3.26 3.20
CA GLN A 60 -11.32 3.76 3.10
C GLN A 60 -10.30 2.68 3.50
N ASN A 61 -10.56 1.92 4.56
CA ASN A 61 -9.71 0.80 4.99
C ASN A 61 -9.71 -0.32 3.95
N ILE A 62 -10.85 -0.60 3.29
CA ILE A 62 -10.92 -1.57 2.19
C ILE A 62 -10.06 -1.09 1.00
N GLN A 63 -10.13 0.21 0.66
CA GLN A 63 -9.29 0.81 -0.37
C GLN A 63 -7.80 0.74 -0.04
N LEU A 64 -7.43 1.08 1.19
CA LEU A 64 -6.05 1.05 1.64
C LEU A 64 -5.50 -0.39 1.64
N LEU A 65 -6.30 -1.36 2.07
CA LEU A 65 -5.93 -2.77 2.08
C LEU A 65 -5.76 -3.33 0.65
N SER A 66 -6.69 -3.04 -0.26
CA SER A 66 -6.56 -3.45 -1.67
C SER A 66 -5.30 -2.85 -2.31
N ARG A 67 -5.00 -1.57 -2.04
CA ARG A 67 -3.75 -0.93 -2.50
C ARG A 67 -2.51 -1.57 -1.89
N ALA A 68 -2.58 -2.05 -0.65
CA ALA A 68 -1.45 -2.70 0.02
C ALA A 68 -1.12 -4.03 -0.67
N TYR A 69 -2.15 -4.85 -0.93
CA TYR A 69 -2.02 -6.08 -1.69
C TYR A 69 -1.50 -5.84 -3.11
N HIS A 70 -2.02 -4.82 -3.81
CA HIS A 70 -1.55 -4.43 -5.14
C HIS A 70 -0.05 -4.11 -5.13
N ASN A 71 0.39 -3.23 -4.22
CA ASN A 71 1.78 -2.81 -4.15
C ASN A 71 2.70 -3.95 -3.70
N LEU A 72 2.23 -4.82 -2.80
CA LEU A 72 2.97 -6.02 -2.39
C LEU A 72 3.15 -6.99 -3.56
N ALA A 73 2.12 -7.20 -4.39
CA ALA A 73 2.22 -8.01 -5.61
C ALA A 73 3.29 -7.47 -6.56
N VAL A 74 3.30 -6.15 -6.79
CA VAL A 74 4.31 -5.49 -7.63
C VAL A 74 5.72 -5.63 -7.03
N ALA A 75 5.86 -5.53 -5.70
CA ALA A 75 7.14 -5.72 -5.02
C ALA A 75 7.65 -7.17 -5.10
N TYR A 76 6.79 -8.16 -4.89
CA TYR A 76 7.11 -9.58 -5.07
C TYR A 76 7.47 -9.91 -6.52
N ALA A 77 6.74 -9.34 -7.50
CA ALA A 77 7.06 -9.50 -8.91
C ALA A 77 8.45 -8.92 -9.24
N LYS A 78 8.83 -7.77 -8.65
CA LYS A 78 10.19 -7.19 -8.79
C LYS A 78 11.28 -8.10 -8.20
N LYS A 79 10.94 -8.93 -7.20
CA LYS A 79 11.81 -9.99 -6.66
C LYS A 79 11.75 -11.31 -7.43
N THR A 80 10.98 -11.39 -8.52
CA THR A 80 10.69 -12.61 -9.31
C THR A 80 9.93 -13.70 -8.54
N TRP A 81 9.29 -13.33 -7.42
CA TRP A 81 8.47 -14.23 -6.61
C TRP A 81 7.05 -14.30 -7.18
N TYR A 82 6.93 -14.77 -8.42
CA TYR A 82 5.69 -14.60 -9.19
C TYR A 82 4.49 -15.35 -8.63
N LYS A 83 4.71 -16.47 -7.91
CA LYS A 83 3.62 -17.21 -7.25
C LYS A 83 3.04 -16.40 -6.10
N ASP A 84 3.89 -15.91 -5.21
CA ASP A 84 3.46 -15.05 -4.10
C ASP A 84 2.88 -13.73 -4.62
N ALA A 85 3.47 -13.16 -5.68
CA ALA A 85 2.95 -11.96 -6.32
C ALA A 85 1.53 -12.16 -6.87
N LEU A 86 1.24 -13.33 -7.45
CA LEU A 86 -0.09 -13.63 -7.97
C LEU A 86 -1.12 -13.71 -6.85
N GLU A 87 -0.78 -14.38 -5.74
CA GLU A 87 -1.65 -14.50 -4.57
C GLU A 87 -2.07 -13.12 -4.05
N GLU A 88 -1.12 -12.19 -3.91
CA GLU A 88 -1.45 -10.85 -3.43
C GLU A 88 -2.23 -10.02 -4.48
N ALA A 89 -1.95 -10.20 -5.77
CA ALA A 89 -2.71 -9.53 -6.83
C ALA A 89 -4.18 -10.00 -6.88
N GLU A 90 -4.42 -11.29 -6.63
CA GLU A 90 -5.77 -11.86 -6.54
C GLU A 90 -6.55 -11.25 -5.37
N LYS A 91 -5.94 -11.14 -4.18
CA LYS A 91 -6.56 -10.48 -3.02
C LYS A 91 -6.87 -9.01 -3.29
N ALA A 92 -5.97 -8.29 -3.98
CA ALA A 92 -6.22 -6.89 -4.36
C ALA A 92 -7.47 -6.75 -5.25
N PHE A 93 -7.60 -7.62 -6.25
CA PHE A 93 -8.73 -7.67 -7.17
C PHE A 93 -10.03 -8.12 -6.50
N GLU A 94 -9.96 -9.11 -5.60
CA GLU A 94 -11.11 -9.58 -4.81
C GLU A 94 -11.71 -8.45 -3.96
N LEU A 95 -10.86 -7.66 -3.30
CA LEU A 95 -11.30 -6.52 -2.50
C LEU A 95 -11.88 -5.38 -3.35
N ILE A 96 -11.19 -5.03 -4.44
CA ILE A 96 -11.56 -3.94 -5.34
C ILE A 96 -11.27 -4.35 -6.79
N PRO A 97 -12.28 -4.76 -7.57
CA PRO A 97 -12.09 -5.25 -8.93
C PRO A 97 -11.99 -4.09 -9.94
N THR A 98 -10.86 -3.39 -9.94
CA THR A 98 -10.53 -2.33 -10.91
C THR A 98 -9.67 -2.85 -12.05
N ASP A 99 -9.64 -2.11 -13.16
CA ASP A 99 -8.77 -2.39 -14.30
C ASP A 99 -7.29 -2.45 -13.91
N ASP A 100 -6.85 -1.59 -12.99
CA ASP A 100 -5.46 -1.58 -12.51
C ASP A 100 -5.10 -2.87 -11.75
N ASN A 101 -5.97 -3.31 -10.82
CA ASN A 101 -5.76 -4.56 -10.08
C ASN A 101 -5.79 -5.77 -11.03
N ARG A 102 -6.76 -5.78 -11.96
CA ARG A 102 -6.85 -6.82 -12.99
C ARG A 102 -5.60 -6.86 -13.87
N LYS A 103 -5.10 -5.70 -14.30
CA LYS A 103 -3.91 -5.59 -15.15
C LYS A 103 -2.66 -6.14 -14.46
N VAL A 104 -2.44 -5.81 -13.18
CA VAL A 104 -1.31 -6.35 -12.41
C VAL A 104 -1.40 -7.87 -12.29
N MET A 105 -2.57 -8.41 -11.92
CA MET A 105 -2.80 -9.84 -11.83
C MET A 105 -2.49 -10.55 -13.16
N GLU A 106 -3.02 -10.05 -14.28
CA GLU A 106 -2.80 -10.67 -15.61
C GLU A 106 -1.34 -10.56 -16.09
N LEU A 107 -0.64 -9.46 -15.78
CA LEU A 107 0.79 -9.33 -16.08
C LEU A 107 1.63 -10.35 -15.29
N ILE A 108 1.29 -10.60 -14.02
CA ILE A 108 1.98 -11.58 -13.18
C ILE A 108 1.67 -13.00 -13.65
N LYS A 109 0.42 -13.33 -13.99
CA LYS A 109 0.04 -14.65 -14.55
C LYS A 109 0.87 -14.99 -15.79
N LYS A 110 1.10 -14.03 -16.67
CA LYS A 110 1.96 -14.22 -17.87
C LYS A 110 3.42 -14.54 -17.55
N LYS A 111 3.92 -14.24 -16.36
CA LYS A 111 5.29 -14.58 -15.92
C LYS A 111 5.41 -16.01 -15.39
N LEU A 112 4.29 -16.68 -15.14
CA LEU A 112 4.22 -18.06 -14.67
C LEU A 112 4.02 -19.09 -15.80
N LEU A 113 3.75 -18.61 -17.02
CA LEU A 113 3.66 -19.40 -18.25
C LEU A 113 5.03 -19.48 -18.92
#